data_AF-A0AAV6H4J6-F1
#
_entry.id   AF-A0AAV6H4J6-F1
#
_cell.length_a   1.000
_cell.length_b   1.000
_cell.length_c   1.000
_cell.angle_alpha   90.00
_cell.angle_beta   90.00
_cell.angle_gamma   90.00
#
_symmetry.space_group_name_H-M   'P 1'
#
loop_
_entity.id
_entity.type
_entity.pdbx_description
1 polymer ?
#
loop_
_entity_poly.entity_id
_entity_poly.type
_entity_poly.pdbx_seq_one_letter_code
_entity_poly.pdbx_strand_id
1 'polypeptide(L)'
;MIPASYLLPLHTINDVVLYAPWNCATAGDEYGIATGRIQPQHRVFYCNKDEGCTIPDEKHQPVKLPNHWNSMKKAGECKIPNITVSPLRPGDGVWEGYERRTKKHGPPGRSRIVIPFILPEEESESVQFSVVMLALSLVLLSFRFKATVHLSTCLCDQSTGQKFDKEQLIKQYAYTIDNTSMKVSPDMLNETWIDYLKRWFGV
;
A
#
# COMPACT_ATOMS: atom_id res chain seq x y z
N MET A 1 13.93 -2.13 11.14
CA MET A 1 12.57 -1.74 11.57
C MET A 1 12.61 -0.34 12.16
N ILE A 2 11.54 0.44 12.01
CA ILE A 2 11.38 1.79 12.57
C ILE A 2 10.02 1.91 13.28
N PRO A 3 9.78 2.88 14.18
CA PRO A 3 8.43 3.17 14.68
C PRO A 3 7.50 3.63 13.55
N ALA A 4 6.23 3.24 13.58
CA ALA A 4 5.25 3.69 12.59
C ALA A 4 5.04 5.21 12.59
N SER A 5 5.22 5.86 13.74
CA SER A 5 5.20 7.32 13.91
C SER A 5 6.20 8.05 13.02
N TYR A 6 7.28 7.39 12.57
CA TYR A 6 8.26 7.99 11.64
C TYR A 6 7.69 8.23 10.24
N LEU A 7 6.58 7.56 9.88
CA LEU A 7 5.86 7.84 8.64
C LEU A 7 4.90 9.03 8.76
N LEU A 8 4.77 9.61 9.95
CA LEU A 8 3.86 10.73 10.27
C LEU A 8 4.64 11.90 10.88
N PRO A 9 5.67 12.42 10.18
CA PRO A 9 6.63 13.35 10.80
C PRO A 9 6.00 14.69 11.18
N LEU A 10 4.90 15.10 10.53
CA LEU A 10 4.14 16.32 10.86
C LEU A 10 2.63 16.05 10.80
N HIS A 11 1.86 16.92 11.46
CA HIS A 11 0.40 16.87 11.54
C HIS A 11 -0.34 17.10 10.20
N THR A 12 0.40 17.39 9.13
CA THR A 12 -0.13 17.55 7.76
C THR A 12 -0.41 16.20 7.10
N ILE A 13 0.18 15.11 7.59
CA ILE A 13 -0.22 13.75 7.22
C ILE A 13 -1.23 13.27 8.25
N ASN A 14 -2.48 13.08 7.81
CA ASN A 14 -3.56 12.61 8.66
C ASN A 14 -3.38 11.15 9.07
N ASP A 15 -2.93 10.32 8.12
CA ASP A 15 -2.60 8.92 8.32
C ASP A 15 -1.77 8.40 7.13
N VAL A 16 -1.10 7.27 7.33
CA VAL A 16 -0.59 6.42 6.25
C VAL A 16 -1.36 5.11 6.31
N VAL A 17 -2.13 4.83 5.25
CA VAL A 17 -3.04 3.69 5.17
C VAL A 17 -2.39 2.56 4.39
N LEU A 18 -2.21 1.40 5.04
CA LEU A 18 -1.75 0.18 4.39
C LEU A 18 -2.88 -0.53 3.65
N TYR A 19 -2.62 -0.95 2.42
CA TYR A 19 -3.55 -1.79 1.67
C TYR A 19 -3.37 -3.27 1.95
N ALA A 20 -2.13 -3.72 2.12
CA ALA A 20 -1.79 -5.06 2.55
C ALA A 20 -0.95 -5.03 3.84
N PRO A 21 -1.04 -6.07 4.69
CA PRO A 21 -0.12 -6.25 5.81
C PRO A 21 1.34 -6.43 5.35
N TRP A 22 2.31 -6.40 6.26
CA TRP A 22 3.69 -6.73 5.92
C TRP A 22 3.86 -8.23 5.69
N ASN A 23 4.80 -8.62 4.84
CA ASN A 23 4.96 -9.99 4.36
C ASN A 23 3.73 -10.48 3.57
N CYS A 24 3.20 -9.58 2.75
CA CYS A 24 2.07 -9.86 1.88
C CYS A 24 2.37 -9.38 0.46
N ALA A 25 2.26 -10.29 -0.50
CA ALA A 25 2.33 -9.94 -1.90
C ALA A 25 1.03 -9.27 -2.36
N THR A 26 1.13 -8.25 -3.21
CA THR A 26 -0.04 -7.56 -3.77
C THR A 26 -0.01 -7.63 -5.30
N ALA A 27 -1.18 -7.63 -5.93
CA ALA A 27 -1.27 -7.61 -7.38
C ALA A 27 -2.48 -6.79 -7.88
N GLY A 28 -2.21 -5.81 -8.74
CA GLY A 28 -3.21 -5.17 -9.59
C GLY A 28 -4.21 -4.29 -8.85
N ASP A 29 -3.85 -3.79 -7.68
CA ASP A 29 -4.70 -2.98 -6.81
C ASP A 29 -4.52 -1.47 -7.03
N GLU A 30 -3.48 -1.05 -7.73
CA GLU A 30 -2.96 0.31 -7.78
C GLU A 30 -3.99 1.31 -8.31
N TYR A 31 -4.73 0.93 -9.37
CA TYR A 31 -5.81 1.75 -9.89
C TYR A 31 -6.96 1.91 -8.89
N GLY A 32 -7.35 0.83 -8.21
CA GLY A 32 -8.41 0.86 -7.21
C GLY A 32 -8.03 1.70 -5.99
N ILE A 33 -6.74 1.69 -5.63
CA ILE A 33 -6.17 2.53 -4.56
C ILE A 33 -6.18 3.99 -4.99
N ALA A 34 -5.62 4.27 -6.16
CA ALA A 34 -5.52 5.61 -6.72
C ALA A 34 -6.88 6.28 -6.90
N THR A 35 -7.93 5.50 -7.20
CA THR A 35 -9.30 6.01 -7.36
C THR A 35 -10.15 5.97 -6.09
N GLY A 36 -9.69 5.26 -5.05
CA GLY A 36 -10.45 5.09 -3.81
C GLY A 36 -11.61 4.11 -3.89
N ARG A 37 -11.61 3.23 -4.88
CA ARG A 37 -12.68 2.23 -5.08
C ARG A 37 -12.52 0.98 -4.22
N ILE A 38 -11.33 0.76 -3.66
CA ILE A 38 -11.08 -0.38 -2.77
C ILE A 38 -11.61 -0.07 -1.38
N GLN A 39 -12.63 -0.81 -0.98
CA GLN A 39 -13.13 -0.89 0.40
C GLN A 39 -12.48 -2.09 1.12
N PRO A 40 -12.51 -2.14 2.47
CA PRO A 40 -11.92 -3.24 3.22
C PRO A 40 -12.38 -4.64 2.77
N GLN A 41 -13.67 -4.83 2.46
CA GLN A 41 -14.22 -6.10 2.00
C GLN A 41 -13.77 -6.51 0.59
N HIS A 42 -13.22 -5.58 -0.19
CA HIS A 42 -12.64 -5.91 -1.50
C HIS A 42 -11.26 -6.57 -1.36
N ARG A 43 -10.64 -6.54 -0.17
CA ARG A 43 -9.34 -7.14 0.09
C ARG A 43 -9.52 -8.63 0.38
N VAL A 44 -9.06 -9.47 -0.55
CA VAL A 44 -9.15 -10.93 -0.44
C VAL A 44 -7.76 -11.49 -0.27
N PHE A 45 -7.50 -12.11 0.88
CA PHE A 45 -6.23 -12.78 1.18
C PHE A 45 -6.28 -14.25 0.77
N TYR A 46 -5.19 -14.77 0.22
CA TYR A 46 -5.07 -16.15 -0.24
C TYR A 46 -3.61 -16.65 -0.16
N CYS A 47 -3.44 -17.96 -0.30
CA CYS A 47 -2.14 -18.63 -0.33
C CYS A 47 -1.48 -18.45 -1.70
N ASN A 48 -0.26 -17.91 -1.72
CA ASN A 48 0.55 -17.85 -2.92
C ASN A 48 1.10 -19.24 -3.27
N LYS A 49 0.41 -19.96 -4.16
CA LYS A 49 0.81 -21.32 -4.56
C LYS A 49 2.07 -21.34 -5.43
N ASP A 50 2.39 -20.23 -6.09
CA ASP A 50 3.59 -20.11 -6.93
C ASP A 50 4.89 -20.25 -6.11
N GLU A 51 4.81 -19.99 -4.79
CA GLU A 51 5.90 -20.18 -3.83
C GLU A 51 5.81 -21.53 -3.07
N GLY A 52 5.00 -22.47 -3.55
CA GLY A 52 4.89 -23.83 -2.98
C GLY A 52 4.09 -23.91 -1.67
N CYS A 53 3.25 -22.92 -1.39
CA CYS A 53 2.39 -22.90 -0.21
C CYS A 53 1.38 -24.07 -0.22
N THR A 54 1.40 -24.90 0.83
CA THR A 54 0.54 -26.09 1.00
C THR A 54 -0.66 -25.85 1.92
N ILE A 55 -0.77 -24.64 2.49
CA ILE A 55 -1.84 -24.27 3.41
C ILE A 55 -3.12 -23.97 2.60
N PRO A 56 -4.28 -24.56 2.95
CA PRO A 56 -5.56 -24.20 2.32
C PRO A 56 -5.88 -22.70 2.46
N ASP A 57 -6.44 -22.08 1.43
CA ASP A 57 -6.71 -20.62 1.39
C ASP A 57 -7.54 -20.12 2.59
N GLU A 58 -8.49 -20.92 3.06
CA GLU A 58 -9.33 -20.65 4.24
C GLU A 58 -8.51 -20.45 5.53
N LYS A 59 -7.35 -21.13 5.62
CA LYS A 59 -6.41 -21.04 6.73
C LYS A 59 -5.29 -20.02 6.50
N HIS A 60 -5.28 -19.37 5.33
CA HIS A 60 -4.29 -18.37 4.95
C HIS A 60 -4.73 -16.94 5.22
N GLN A 61 -5.89 -16.76 5.87
CA GLN A 61 -6.32 -15.44 6.32
C GLN A 61 -5.36 -14.89 7.38
N PRO A 62 -5.06 -13.58 7.38
CA PRO A 62 -4.27 -12.95 8.42
C PRO A 62 -4.92 -13.09 9.82
N VAL A 63 -4.49 -14.08 10.60
CA VAL A 63 -5.12 -14.41 11.90
C VAL A 63 -4.66 -13.53 13.08
N LYS A 64 -3.58 -12.76 12.93
CA LYS A 64 -2.95 -11.98 14.02
C LYS A 64 -2.97 -10.47 13.79
N LEU A 65 -3.79 -9.96 12.88
CA LEU A 65 -3.82 -8.53 12.61
C LEU A 65 -4.48 -7.76 13.77
N PRO A 66 -3.82 -6.74 14.34
CA PRO A 66 -4.45 -5.88 15.33
C PRO A 66 -5.67 -5.15 14.76
N ASN A 67 -6.55 -4.67 15.65
CA ASN A 67 -7.58 -3.73 15.24
C ASN A 67 -6.93 -2.49 14.61
N HIS A 68 -7.48 -2.02 13.48
CA HIS A 68 -6.93 -0.92 12.70
C HIS A 68 -5.50 -1.15 12.20
N TRP A 69 -5.11 -2.41 11.95
CA TRP A 69 -3.79 -2.80 11.41
C TRP A 69 -3.33 -1.98 10.20
N ASN A 70 -4.26 -1.40 9.45
CA ASN A 70 -3.99 -0.63 8.27
C ASN A 70 -3.68 0.85 8.53
N SER A 71 -3.70 1.34 9.77
CA SER A 71 -3.46 2.75 10.11
C SER A 71 -2.13 2.92 10.83
N MET A 72 -1.15 3.56 10.17
CA MET A 72 0.13 3.85 10.80
C MET A 72 0.00 4.87 11.94
N LYS A 73 -1.01 5.73 11.90
CA LYS A 73 -1.31 6.64 13.00
C LYS A 73 -1.78 5.92 14.24
N LYS A 74 -2.61 4.87 14.07
CA LYS A 74 -3.03 4.02 15.19
C LYS A 74 -1.93 3.07 15.65
N ALA A 75 -1.02 2.68 14.75
CA ALA A 75 0.14 1.86 15.09
C ALA A 75 1.14 2.60 16.02
N GLY A 76 1.30 3.92 15.87
CA GLY A 76 2.10 4.74 16.78
C GLY A 76 3.57 4.25 16.89
N GLU A 77 3.98 3.84 18.09
CA GLU A 77 5.36 3.39 18.35
C GLU A 77 5.63 1.93 17.97
N CYS A 78 4.62 1.21 17.46
CA CYS A 78 4.83 -0.15 17.00
C CYS A 78 5.85 -0.19 15.85
N LYS A 79 6.66 -1.27 15.83
CA LYS A 79 7.74 -1.44 14.86
C LYS A 79 7.18 -1.91 13.51
N ILE A 80 7.61 -1.26 12.44
CA ILE A 80 7.29 -1.57 11.04
C ILE A 80 8.58 -1.75 10.22
N PRO A 81 8.51 -2.31 8.99
CA PRO A 81 9.64 -2.32 8.07
C PRO A 81 10.25 -0.94 7.85
N ASN A 82 11.57 -0.92 7.64
CA ASN A 82 12.21 0.27 7.07
C ASN A 82 12.11 0.15 5.55
N ILE A 83 11.24 0.95 4.94
CA ILE A 83 10.89 0.84 3.52
C ILE A 83 11.79 1.76 2.72
N THR A 84 12.36 1.23 1.64
CA THR A 84 13.08 2.00 0.64
C THR A 84 12.25 2.00 -0.64
N VAL A 85 12.11 3.16 -1.29
CA VAL A 85 11.44 3.31 -2.57
C VAL A 85 12.47 3.63 -3.65
N SER A 86 12.35 2.98 -4.80
CA SER A 86 13.20 3.23 -5.96
C SER A 86 12.40 3.97 -7.05
N PRO A 87 13.09 4.67 -7.96
CA PRO A 87 12.44 5.25 -9.13
C PRO A 87 11.73 4.18 -9.97
N LEU A 88 10.67 4.61 -10.65
CA LEU A 88 9.97 3.80 -11.64
C LEU A 88 10.92 3.42 -12.78
N ARG A 89 10.91 2.14 -13.15
CA ARG A 89 11.74 1.64 -14.26
C ARG A 89 10.96 1.63 -15.58
N PRO A 90 11.63 1.80 -16.73
CA PRO A 90 11.01 1.54 -18.03
C PRO A 90 10.49 0.10 -18.09
N GLY A 91 9.29 -0.10 -18.64
CA GLY A 91 8.66 -1.43 -18.74
C GLY A 91 8.14 -1.98 -17.40
N ASP A 92 7.99 -1.12 -16.38
CA ASP A 92 7.34 -1.51 -15.14
C ASP A 92 5.85 -1.84 -15.39
N GLY A 93 5.53 -3.14 -15.33
CA GLY A 93 4.19 -3.65 -15.63
C GLY A 93 3.11 -3.14 -14.67
N VAL A 94 3.48 -2.65 -13.47
CA VAL A 94 2.56 -2.05 -12.52
C VAL A 94 2.11 -0.68 -13.02
N TRP A 95 3.05 0.17 -13.45
CA TRP A 95 2.71 1.47 -14.02
C TRP A 95 1.93 1.34 -15.33
N GLU A 96 2.35 0.46 -16.24
CA GLU A 96 1.62 0.19 -17.48
C GLU A 96 0.18 -0.30 -17.19
N GLY A 97 0.03 -1.14 -16.18
CA GLY A 97 -1.27 -1.62 -15.69
C GLY A 97 -2.15 -0.48 -15.19
N TYR A 98 -1.59 0.44 -14.39
CA TYR A 98 -2.27 1.64 -13.91
C TYR A 98 -2.70 2.55 -15.07
N GLU A 99 -1.82 2.83 -16.02
CA GLU A 99 -2.13 3.67 -17.19
C GLU A 99 -3.23 3.06 -18.05
N ARG A 100 -3.16 1.76 -18.33
CA ARG A 100 -4.18 1.03 -19.10
C ARG A 100 -5.55 1.11 -18.42
N ARG A 101 -5.61 0.91 -17.10
CA ARG A 101 -6.88 1.02 -16.35
C ARG A 101 -7.38 2.45 -16.30
N THR A 102 -6.49 3.43 -16.17
CA THR A 102 -6.82 4.87 -16.23
C THR A 102 -7.42 5.25 -17.57
N LYS A 103 -6.85 4.78 -18.69
CA LYS A 103 -7.40 4.97 -20.04
C LYS A 103 -8.80 4.35 -20.20
N LYS A 104 -9.04 3.20 -19.57
CA LYS A 104 -10.30 2.45 -19.69
C LYS A 104 -11.43 3.01 -18.80
N HIS A 105 -11.11 3.41 -17.57
CA HIS A 105 -12.10 3.70 -16.52
C HIS A 105 -12.08 5.14 -16.03
N GLY A 106 -11.18 5.97 -16.56
CA GLY A 106 -10.99 7.36 -16.18
C GLY A 106 -9.94 7.54 -15.08
N PRO A 107 -9.39 8.76 -14.95
CA PRO A 107 -8.38 9.08 -13.94
C PRO A 107 -8.97 9.14 -12.52
N PRO A 108 -8.10 9.14 -11.49
CA PRO A 108 -8.49 9.51 -10.13
C PRO A 108 -9.28 10.82 -10.08
N GLY A 109 -10.21 10.91 -9.12
CA GLY A 109 -10.97 12.14 -8.88
C GLY A 109 -10.07 13.29 -8.40
N ARG A 110 -10.57 14.53 -8.46
CA ARG A 110 -9.79 15.76 -8.17
C ARG A 110 -9.12 15.81 -6.79
N SER A 111 -9.62 15.07 -5.81
CA SER A 111 -9.06 14.99 -4.46
C SER A 111 -8.04 13.88 -4.26
N ARG A 112 -7.62 13.19 -5.34
CA ARG A 112 -6.64 12.11 -5.32
C ARG A 112 -5.54 12.37 -6.34
N ILE A 113 -4.30 12.32 -5.87
CA ILE A 113 -3.12 12.62 -6.68
C ILE A 113 -2.22 11.38 -6.66
N VAL A 114 -1.80 10.94 -7.84
CA VAL A 114 -0.78 9.90 -8.01
C VAL A 114 0.51 10.60 -8.43
N ILE A 115 1.57 10.40 -7.66
CA ILE A 115 2.88 10.99 -7.93
C ILE A 115 3.84 9.82 -8.24
N PRO A 116 4.19 9.59 -9.51
CA PRO A 116 5.22 8.61 -9.83
C PRO A 116 6.59 9.16 -9.39
N PHE A 117 7.40 8.32 -8.75
CA PHE A 117 8.78 8.65 -8.43
C PHE A 117 9.65 8.36 -9.65
N ILE A 118 10.06 9.39 -10.38
CA ILE A 118 10.82 9.28 -11.62
C ILE A 118 12.13 10.06 -11.44
N LEU A 119 13.26 9.41 -11.73
CA LEU A 119 14.57 10.04 -11.82
C LEU A 119 15.08 9.91 -13.27
N PRO A 120 16.05 10.75 -13.69
CA PRO A 120 16.75 10.57 -14.96
C PRO A 120 17.37 9.17 -15.07
N GLU A 121 17.46 8.62 -16.29
CA GLU A 121 17.79 7.20 -16.55
C GLU A 121 19.14 6.71 -15.98
N GLU A 122 20.01 7.63 -15.58
CA GLU A 122 21.33 7.34 -14.97
C GLU A 122 21.29 7.22 -13.44
N GLU A 123 20.20 7.66 -12.81
CA GLU A 123 20.03 7.67 -11.35
C GLU A 123 19.09 6.53 -10.90
N SER A 124 19.65 5.55 -10.21
CA SER A 124 18.90 4.41 -9.64
C SER A 124 18.86 4.41 -8.11
N GLU A 125 19.21 5.54 -7.50
CA GLU A 125 19.31 5.64 -6.06
C GLU A 125 17.93 5.51 -5.40
N SER A 126 17.85 4.54 -4.51
CA SER A 126 16.64 4.29 -3.73
C SER A 126 16.69 5.14 -2.47
N VAL A 127 15.55 5.72 -2.10
CA VAL A 127 15.44 6.64 -0.94
C VAL A 127 14.57 6.01 0.14
N GLN A 128 14.84 6.35 1.40
CA GLN A 128 13.98 5.90 2.49
C GLN A 128 12.59 6.53 2.37
N PHE A 129 11.55 5.72 2.53
CA PHE A 129 10.17 6.20 2.45
C PHE A 129 9.85 7.24 3.54
N SER A 130 10.46 7.13 4.72
CA SER A 130 10.36 8.15 5.78
C SER A 130 10.85 9.54 5.34
N VAL A 131 11.89 9.60 4.50
CA VAL A 131 12.41 10.85 3.93
C VAL A 131 11.41 11.43 2.92
N VAL A 132 10.80 10.59 2.09
CA VAL A 132 9.72 11.00 1.17
C VAL A 132 8.52 11.55 1.95
N MET A 133 8.13 10.89 3.04
CA MET A 133 7.04 11.34 3.90
C MET A 133 7.35 12.68 4.57
N LEU A 134 8.59 12.92 5.00
CA LEU A 134 9.02 14.21 5.52
C LEU A 134 8.93 15.31 4.46
N ALA A 135 9.48 15.08 3.27
CA ALA A 135 9.43 16.03 2.17
C ALA A 135 7.98 16.38 1.80
N LEU A 136 7.11 15.37 1.66
CA LEU A 136 5.68 15.57 1.39
C LEU A 136 5.01 16.37 2.52
N SER A 137 5.32 16.07 3.78
CA SER A 137 4.74 16.76 4.93
C SER A 137 5.08 18.26 4.95
N LEU A 138 6.31 18.62 4.55
CA LEU A 138 6.78 20.01 4.44
C LEU A 138 6.10 20.75 3.28
N VAL A 139 5.93 20.09 2.13
CA VAL A 139 5.17 20.64 1.00
C VAL A 139 3.74 20.93 1.43
N LEU A 140 3.05 19.94 2.01
CA LEU A 140 1.68 20.11 2.50
C LEU A 140 1.56 21.22 3.55
N LEU A 141 2.54 21.35 4.45
CA LEU A 141 2.59 22.42 5.44
C LEU A 141 2.65 23.80 4.78
N SER A 142 3.50 23.94 3.77
CA SER A 142 3.70 25.20 3.03
C SER A 142 2.43 25.64 2.31
N PHE A 143 1.66 24.69 1.80
CA PHE A 143 0.38 24.94 1.13
C PHE A 143 -0.85 24.84 2.05
N ARG A 144 -0.65 24.63 3.36
CA ARG A 144 -1.72 24.46 4.37
C ARG A 144 -2.74 23.36 4.02
N PHE A 145 -2.28 22.31 3.36
CA PHE A 145 -3.08 21.12 3.06
C PHE A 145 -2.83 20.01 4.08
N LYS A 146 -3.77 19.07 4.12
CA LYS A 146 -3.60 17.79 4.80
C LYS A 146 -3.86 16.66 3.82
N ALA A 147 -3.12 15.57 3.96
CA ALA A 147 -3.26 14.40 3.11
C ALA A 147 -3.31 13.11 3.92
N THR A 148 -3.97 12.10 3.36
CA THR A 148 -3.86 10.71 3.77
C THR A 148 -3.04 10.01 2.72
N VAL A 149 -1.93 9.38 3.09
CA VAL A 149 -1.09 8.64 2.15
C VAL A 149 -1.57 7.20 2.08
N HIS A 150 -1.84 6.74 0.87
CA HIS A 150 -2.30 5.40 0.59
C HIS A 150 -1.10 4.56 0.14
N LEU A 151 -0.61 3.68 1.00
CA LEU A 151 0.57 2.86 0.76
C LEU A 151 0.16 1.47 0.29
N SER A 152 0.49 1.16 -0.98
CA SER A 152 0.47 -0.19 -1.52
C SER A 152 1.89 -0.68 -1.70
N THR A 153 2.23 -1.79 -1.08
CA THR A 153 3.56 -2.37 -1.18
C THR A 153 3.47 -3.88 -1.23
N CYS A 154 4.13 -4.49 -2.20
CA CYS A 154 4.35 -5.93 -2.27
C CYS A 154 5.65 -6.26 -1.51
N LEU A 155 5.59 -6.25 -0.17
CA LEU A 155 6.76 -6.53 0.69
C LEU A 155 6.65 -7.94 1.25
N CYS A 156 7.43 -8.87 0.68
CA CYS A 156 7.59 -10.24 1.19
C CYS A 156 8.77 -10.33 2.21
N ASP A 157 8.94 -11.50 2.84
CA ASP A 157 10.02 -11.82 3.80
C ASP A 157 11.44 -11.87 3.18
N GLN A 158 11.59 -11.42 1.94
CA GLN A 158 12.80 -11.52 1.16
C GLN A 158 13.15 -10.19 0.48
N SER A 159 14.44 -9.84 0.54
CA SER A 159 15.04 -8.77 -0.27
C SER A 159 16.27 -9.34 -0.97
N THR A 160 16.40 -9.08 -2.27
CA THR A 160 17.54 -9.56 -3.09
C THR A 160 17.83 -11.06 -2.93
N GLY A 161 16.78 -11.89 -2.80
CA GLY A 161 16.89 -13.34 -2.61
C GLY A 161 17.32 -13.80 -1.22
N GLN A 162 17.54 -12.87 -0.29
CA GLN A 162 17.90 -13.18 1.10
C GLN A 162 16.65 -13.08 1.99
N LYS A 163 16.36 -14.18 2.70
CA LYS A 163 15.31 -14.19 3.73
C LYS A 163 15.74 -13.40 4.95
N PHE A 164 14.82 -12.61 5.48
CA PHE A 164 15.01 -11.91 6.75
C PHE A 164 14.86 -12.86 7.94
N ASP A 165 15.43 -12.47 9.08
CA ASP A 165 15.28 -13.18 10.35
C ASP A 165 13.80 -13.21 10.77
N LYS A 166 13.22 -14.42 10.75
CA LYS A 166 11.81 -14.67 11.04
C LYS A 166 11.39 -14.21 12.44
N GLU A 167 12.27 -14.34 13.44
CA GLU A 167 11.96 -13.90 14.80
C GLU A 167 11.85 -12.38 14.91
N GLN A 168 12.56 -11.65 14.07
CA GLN A 168 12.43 -10.19 13.97
C GLN A 168 11.22 -9.78 13.16
N LEU A 169 10.94 -10.47 12.05
CA LEU A 169 9.81 -10.17 11.18
C LEU A 169 8.47 -10.32 11.90
N ILE A 170 8.29 -11.39 12.69
CA ILE A 170 7.05 -11.65 13.43
C ILE A 170 6.75 -10.55 14.48
N LYS A 171 7.76 -9.79 14.91
CA LYS A 171 7.60 -8.66 15.84
C LYS A 171 7.06 -7.39 15.15
N GLN A 172 6.99 -7.37 13.82
CA GLN A 172 6.44 -6.23 13.09
C GLN A 172 4.93 -6.14 13.28
N TYR A 173 4.46 -4.91 13.44
CA TYR A 173 3.05 -4.60 13.49
C TYR A 173 2.37 -4.98 12.19
N ALA A 174 1.27 -5.75 12.23
CA ALA A 174 0.57 -6.19 11.02
C ALA A 174 1.43 -7.10 10.09
N TYR A 175 2.26 -7.98 10.67
CA TYR A 175 2.96 -9.03 9.92
C TYR A 175 2.03 -10.22 9.58
N THR A 176 2.07 -10.72 8.34
CA THR A 176 1.37 -11.93 7.91
C THR A 176 2.27 -13.15 7.84
N ILE A 177 1.65 -14.33 7.87
CA ILE A 177 2.34 -15.59 7.62
C ILE A 177 2.93 -15.63 6.20
N ASP A 178 3.99 -16.40 6.03
CA ASP A 178 4.71 -16.51 4.76
C ASP A 178 3.77 -16.95 3.63
N ASN A 179 4.06 -16.52 2.40
CA ASN A 179 3.26 -16.77 1.19
C ASN A 179 1.83 -16.19 1.22
N THR A 180 1.56 -15.18 2.05
CA THR A 180 0.26 -14.49 2.00
C THR A 180 0.23 -13.57 0.79
N SER A 181 -0.79 -13.71 -0.06
CA SER A 181 -1.09 -12.73 -1.11
C SER A 181 -2.41 -12.04 -0.83
N MET A 182 -2.53 -10.80 -1.31
CA MET A 182 -3.75 -10.04 -1.35
C MET A 182 -4.06 -9.67 -2.80
N LYS A 183 -5.30 -9.93 -3.21
CA LYS A 183 -5.90 -9.38 -4.42
C LYS A 183 -7.11 -8.55 -4.09
N VAL A 184 -7.51 -7.73 -5.05
CA VAL A 184 -8.77 -6.99 -4.98
C VAL A 184 -9.85 -7.78 -5.68
N SER A 185 -11.03 -7.89 -5.07
CA SER A 185 -12.16 -8.57 -5.69
C SER A 185 -12.58 -7.87 -7.00
N PRO A 186 -13.03 -8.61 -8.03
CA PRO A 186 -13.51 -8.04 -9.29
C PRO A 186 -14.65 -7.03 -9.11
N ASP A 187 -15.45 -7.22 -8.06
CA ASP A 187 -16.60 -6.37 -7.71
C ASP A 187 -16.19 -4.94 -7.32
N MET A 188 -14.91 -4.67 -7.06
CA MET A 188 -14.39 -3.31 -6.85
C MET A 188 -14.70 -2.36 -8.02
N LEU A 189 -14.81 -2.88 -9.25
CA LEU A 189 -15.17 -2.11 -10.44
C LEU A 189 -16.67 -2.16 -10.76
N ASN A 190 -17.44 -3.02 -10.09
CA ASN A 190 -18.89 -3.09 -10.19
C ASN A 190 -19.49 -2.01 -9.27
N GLU A 191 -19.43 -0.75 -9.70
CA GLU A 191 -20.11 0.35 -8.97
C GLU A 191 -21.61 0.10 -8.98
N THR A 192 -22.22 -0.03 -7.79
CA THR A 192 -23.67 0.05 -7.68
C THR A 192 -24.13 1.50 -7.84
N TRP A 193 -25.35 1.72 -8.30
CA TRP A 193 -25.93 3.08 -8.40
C TRP A 193 -25.86 3.88 -7.08
N ILE A 194 -25.88 3.17 -5.95
CA ILE A 194 -25.78 3.77 -4.61
C ILE A 194 -24.36 4.28 -4.34
N ASP A 195 -23.33 3.53 -4.74
CA ASP A 195 -21.92 3.95 -4.60
C ASP A 195 -21.62 5.18 -5.48
N TYR A 196 -22.24 5.25 -6.65
CA TYR A 196 -22.17 6.42 -7.52
C TYR A 196 -22.77 7.66 -6.85
N LEU A 197 -23.95 7.52 -6.24
CA LEU A 197 -24.63 8.61 -5.55
C LEU A 197 -23.85 9.08 -4.31
N LYS A 198 -23.35 8.17 -3.46
CA LYS A 198 -22.55 8.55 -2.28
C LYS A 198 -21.29 9.33 -2.66
N ARG A 199 -20.64 8.96 -3.77
CA ARG A 199 -19.44 9.66 -4.26
C ARG A 199 -19.74 11.08 -4.74
N TRP A 200 -20.89 11.31 -5.36
CA TRP A 200 -21.27 12.63 -5.88
C TRP A 200 -21.92 13.54 -4.84
N PHE A 201 -22.66 12.96 -3.89
CA PHE A 201 -23.44 13.70 -2.91
C PHE A 201 -22.81 13.76 -1.51
N GLY A 202 -21.68 13.08 -1.28
CA GLY A 202 -20.94 13.18 -0.02
C GLY A 202 -21.72 12.68 1.21
N VAL A 203 -22.62 11.70 1.01
CA VAL A 203 -23.43 11.05 2.06
C VAL A 203 -22.79 9.74 2.51
#